data_AF-A0A445GB69-F1
#
_entry.id   AF-A0A445GB69-F1
#
_cell.length_a   1.000
_cell.length_b   1.000
_cell.length_c   1.000
_cell.angle_alpha   90.00
_cell.angle_beta   90.00
_cell.angle_gamma   90.00
#
_symmetry.space_group_name_H-M   'P 1'
#
loop_
_entity.id
_entity.type
_entity.pdbx_description
1 polymer ?
#
loop_
_entity_poly.entity_id
_entity_poly.type
_entity_poly.pdbx_seq_one_letter_code
_entity_poly.pdbx_strand_id
1 'polypeptide(L)'
;MEDGDTTEEAVVVPVSNGDEQSFSHSSSRQRDSEEDSPHETLRNTKASIENIVAEILSLKNQAKPKPLLTLRLRELLTQTFLHFVTLRQANRSILLEEERARTETERAKVPLELTTQKLQNLSYEKSQFVKAIKVCNDFKSKYPDIEVVSEEEFFRGAPQDMKDSVLSNHSEHNLVLKRLNFELFQRKELCKLHDKLEQKRKTLLDTIANRKKFLSSLPSHLKSLKKASLPVQNQLGVQHTKKLKRHHTAELLPPPLYVIYSQLLAQKEAFGESIDVEIIGSVKDAQAFSHHLAHKDTGISTTVESPKLENNEPDEDGQRQSKRPRRFQGKESLDQAGIFQIHPLTVNLHVYDDEVTDLESAKLISLKFEYLMQLNIICVGNEASNIGSENDILSDLFPDDTGLELPHQVWAYCLHVDVYFICLYVQLSFILSPLHLYAICFYLYGDAVS
;
A
#
# COMPACT_ATOMS: atom_id res chain seq x y z
N MET A 1 10.40 40.29 -33.96
CA MET A 1 9.48 40.32 -35.12
C MET A 1 8.30 39.46 -34.71
N GLU A 2 7.20 39.96 -34.19
CA GLU A 2 6.64 41.32 -34.19
C GLU A 2 6.41 41.81 -32.75
N ASP A 3 6.70 43.09 -32.53
CA ASP A 3 6.34 43.84 -31.35
C ASP A 3 4.85 44.17 -31.38
N GLY A 4 4.15 43.91 -30.29
CA GLY A 4 2.77 44.29 -30.05
C GLY A 4 2.66 45.02 -28.73
N ASP A 5 3.00 46.30 -28.76
CA ASP A 5 2.85 47.29 -27.70
C ASP A 5 1.38 47.37 -27.25
N THR A 6 1.09 47.00 -26.00
CA THR A 6 -0.22 47.26 -25.39
C THR A 6 -0.09 48.47 -24.49
N THR A 7 -0.43 49.63 -25.05
CA THR A 7 -0.67 50.86 -24.31
C THR A 7 -1.83 50.65 -23.32
N GLU A 8 -1.54 50.84 -22.04
CA GLU A 8 -2.55 51.02 -20.99
C GLU A 8 -3.27 52.35 -21.21
N GLU A 9 -4.37 52.35 -21.95
CA GLU A 9 -5.37 53.42 -21.85
C GLU A 9 -6.26 53.14 -20.63
N ALA A 10 -5.94 53.84 -19.53
CA ALA A 10 -6.85 54.01 -18.42
C ALA A 10 -8.13 54.69 -18.92
N VAL A 11 -9.20 53.91 -19.10
CA VAL A 11 -10.55 54.44 -19.33
C VAL A 11 -11.02 55.07 -18.02
N VAL A 12 -10.71 56.35 -17.88
CA VAL A 12 -11.33 57.23 -16.89
C VAL A 12 -12.82 57.25 -17.21
N VAL A 13 -13.61 56.57 -16.37
CA VAL A 13 -15.06 56.70 -16.37
C VAL A 13 -15.38 58.16 -16.09
N PRO A 14 -16.04 58.90 -17.01
CA PRO A 14 -16.53 60.21 -16.66
C PRO A 14 -17.58 60.00 -15.58
N VAL A 15 -17.32 60.56 -14.40
CA VAL A 15 -18.35 60.83 -13.41
C VAL A 15 -19.32 61.78 -14.10
N SER A 16 -20.38 61.21 -14.66
CA SER A 16 -21.53 61.96 -15.13
C SER A 16 -22.11 62.62 -13.89
N ASN A 17 -21.80 63.92 -13.73
CA ASN A 17 -22.48 64.80 -12.82
C ASN A 17 -23.97 64.50 -12.92
N GLY A 18 -24.56 64.11 -11.79
CA GLY A 18 -25.99 63.99 -11.68
C GLY A 18 -26.57 65.33 -12.09
N ASP A 19 -27.25 65.35 -13.24
CA ASP A 19 -28.21 66.39 -13.53
C ASP A 19 -29.29 66.26 -12.46
N GLU A 20 -29.08 66.96 -11.35
CA GLU A 20 -30.15 67.47 -10.51
C GLU A 20 -31.00 68.39 -11.39
N GLN A 21 -31.81 67.79 -12.27
CA GLN A 21 -33.05 68.42 -12.67
C GLN A 21 -33.93 68.40 -11.43
N SER A 22 -33.71 69.43 -10.61
CA SER A 22 -34.70 70.00 -9.73
C SER A 22 -36.03 69.98 -10.48
N PHE A 23 -36.90 69.05 -10.13
CA PHE A 23 -38.32 69.19 -10.41
C PHE A 23 -38.78 70.38 -9.57
N SER A 24 -38.57 71.58 -10.13
CA SER A 24 -39.25 72.78 -9.71
C SER A 24 -40.73 72.47 -9.85
N HIS A 25 -41.34 72.08 -8.73
CA HIS A 25 -42.78 72.01 -8.58
C HIS A 25 -43.27 73.46 -8.57
N SER A 26 -43.23 74.12 -9.72
CA SER A 26 -44.01 75.32 -9.99
C SER A 26 -45.45 74.84 -10.19
N SER A 27 -46.09 74.43 -9.09
CA SER A 27 -47.51 74.68 -8.92
C SER A 27 -47.67 76.20 -8.90
N SER A 28 -47.66 76.81 -10.09
CA SER A 28 -48.20 78.14 -10.30
C SER A 28 -49.71 78.02 -10.18
N ARG A 29 -50.20 77.77 -8.96
CA ARG A 29 -51.49 78.30 -8.52
C ARG A 29 -51.28 79.81 -8.37
N GLN A 30 -51.24 80.52 -9.50
CA GLN A 30 -51.73 81.88 -9.53
C GLN A 30 -53.21 81.80 -9.16
N ARG A 31 -53.48 81.83 -7.85
CA ARG A 31 -54.74 82.31 -7.32
C ARG A 31 -54.69 83.82 -7.49
N ASP A 32 -54.85 84.26 -8.73
CA ASP A 32 -55.16 85.64 -9.03
C ASP A 32 -56.68 85.80 -8.92
N SER A 33 -57.06 86.79 -8.13
CA SER A 33 -58.41 87.33 -7.90
C SER A 33 -59.39 86.52 -7.05
N GLU A 34 -60.05 87.27 -6.15
CA GLU A 34 -61.18 86.92 -5.30
C GLU A 34 -62.44 86.61 -6.14
N GLU A 35 -62.34 85.69 -7.11
CA GLU A 35 -63.49 85.19 -7.85
C GLU A 35 -64.07 83.97 -7.11
N ASP A 36 -65.33 84.07 -6.70
CA ASP A 36 -66.08 82.97 -6.10
C ASP A 36 -65.93 81.72 -6.98
N SER A 37 -65.54 80.58 -6.39
CA SER A 37 -65.41 79.32 -7.12
C SER A 37 -66.66 79.10 -8.00
N PRO A 38 -66.53 78.63 -9.26
CA PRO A 38 -67.67 78.36 -10.12
C PRO A 38 -68.73 77.46 -9.46
N HIS A 39 -68.30 76.55 -8.58
CA HIS A 39 -69.16 75.70 -7.75
C HIS A 39 -69.93 76.47 -6.68
N GLU A 40 -69.31 77.48 -6.07
CA GLU A 40 -69.94 78.35 -5.08
C GLU A 40 -70.92 79.32 -5.75
N THR A 41 -70.55 79.88 -6.90
CA THR A 41 -71.45 80.67 -7.76
C THR A 41 -72.67 79.85 -8.20
N LEU A 42 -72.48 78.59 -8.60
CA LEU A 42 -73.57 77.66 -8.91
C LEU A 42 -74.50 77.43 -7.71
N ARG A 43 -73.94 77.21 -6.52
CA ARG A 43 -74.71 77.01 -5.28
C ARG A 43 -75.50 78.26 -4.90
N ASN A 44 -74.88 79.43 -4.95
CA ASN A 44 -75.48 80.70 -4.57
C ASN A 44 -76.58 81.13 -5.56
N THR A 45 -76.37 80.94 -6.86
CA THR A 45 -77.38 81.23 -7.89
C THR A 45 -78.56 80.28 -7.80
N LYS A 46 -78.33 78.99 -7.52
CA LYS A 46 -79.40 78.02 -7.25
C LYS A 46 -80.24 78.45 -6.04
N ALA A 47 -79.61 78.76 -4.90
CA ALA A 47 -80.30 79.20 -3.69
C ALA A 47 -81.10 80.50 -3.93
N SER A 48 -80.56 81.43 -4.73
CA SER A 48 -81.25 82.67 -5.12
C SER A 48 -82.49 82.41 -5.97
N ILE A 49 -82.41 81.48 -6.94
CA ILE A 49 -83.57 81.05 -7.75
C ILE A 49 -84.63 80.38 -6.85
N GLU A 50 -84.22 79.49 -5.95
CA GLU A 50 -85.14 78.82 -5.00
C GLU A 50 -85.87 79.83 -4.11
N ASN A 51 -85.17 80.85 -3.61
CA ASN A 51 -85.75 81.95 -2.84
C ASN A 51 -86.73 82.80 -3.65
N ILE A 52 -86.40 83.16 -4.90
CA ILE A 52 -87.30 83.91 -5.79
C ILE A 52 -88.55 83.09 -6.12
N VAL A 53 -88.40 81.79 -6.39
CA VAL A 53 -89.54 80.89 -6.62
C VAL A 53 -90.43 80.81 -5.38
N ALA A 54 -89.85 80.72 -4.18
CA ALA A 54 -90.60 80.78 -2.93
C ALA A 54 -91.35 82.11 -2.76
N GLU A 55 -90.73 83.25 -3.12
CA GLU A 55 -91.37 84.57 -3.11
C GLU A 55 -92.55 84.62 -4.11
N ILE A 56 -92.38 84.14 -5.34
CA ILE A 56 -93.45 84.07 -6.36
C ILE A 56 -94.63 83.22 -5.87
N LEU A 57 -94.37 82.06 -5.25
CA LEU A 57 -95.40 81.19 -4.68
C LEU A 57 -96.14 81.90 -3.53
N SER A 58 -95.43 82.62 -2.66
CA SER A 58 -96.03 83.38 -1.56
C SER A 58 -96.89 84.55 -2.06
N LEU A 59 -96.46 85.25 -3.11
CA LEU A 59 -97.18 86.36 -3.73
C LEU A 59 -98.45 85.88 -4.45
N LYS A 60 -98.42 84.68 -5.06
CA LYS A 60 -99.60 84.05 -5.68
C LYS A 60 -100.69 83.71 -4.67
N ASN A 61 -100.33 83.44 -3.42
CA ASN A 61 -101.25 83.10 -2.34
C ASN A 61 -101.87 84.33 -1.63
N GLN A 62 -101.43 85.56 -1.94
CA GLN A 62 -101.93 86.80 -1.34
C GLN A 62 -102.91 87.55 -2.27
N ALA A 63 -104.08 87.96 -1.76
CA ALA A 63 -105.09 88.72 -2.51
C ALA A 63 -104.75 90.22 -2.62
N LYS A 64 -103.72 90.58 -3.41
CA LYS A 64 -103.29 91.97 -3.67
C LYS A 64 -103.88 92.54 -4.98
N PRO A 65 -103.98 93.87 -5.16
CA PRO A 65 -104.54 94.49 -6.37
C PRO A 65 -103.73 94.13 -7.63
N LYS A 66 -104.44 93.76 -8.70
CA LYS A 66 -103.92 93.18 -9.95
C LYS A 66 -102.73 93.92 -10.61
N PRO A 67 -102.66 95.28 -10.69
CA PRO A 67 -101.59 95.96 -11.44
C PRO A 67 -100.24 96.01 -10.73
N LEU A 68 -100.21 96.01 -9.39
CA LEU A 68 -98.95 96.00 -8.62
C LEU A 68 -98.34 94.59 -8.56
N LEU A 69 -99.20 93.57 -8.55
CA LEU A 69 -98.80 92.16 -8.57
C LEU A 69 -98.11 91.79 -9.90
N THR A 70 -98.64 92.24 -11.04
CA THR A 70 -98.05 91.96 -12.36
C THR A 70 -96.69 92.62 -12.56
N LEU A 71 -96.48 93.84 -12.04
CA LEU A 71 -95.19 94.52 -12.10
C LEU A 71 -94.13 93.80 -11.26
N ARG A 72 -94.47 93.42 -10.01
CA ARG A 72 -93.55 92.68 -9.13
C ARG A 72 -93.22 91.28 -9.67
N LEU A 73 -94.20 90.60 -10.28
CA LEU A 73 -93.97 89.32 -10.93
C LEU A 73 -93.00 89.46 -12.12
N ARG A 74 -93.13 90.52 -12.92
CA ARG A 74 -92.22 90.80 -14.04
C ARG A 74 -90.80 91.07 -13.58
N GLU A 75 -90.64 91.78 -12.46
CA GLU A 75 -89.33 92.02 -11.83
C GLU A 75 -88.68 90.71 -11.36
N LEU A 76 -89.42 89.87 -10.61
CA LEU A 76 -88.94 88.56 -10.12
C LEU A 76 -88.62 87.60 -11.27
N LEU A 77 -89.42 87.59 -12.34
CA LEU A 77 -89.12 86.82 -13.55
C LEU A 77 -87.83 87.30 -14.22
N THR A 78 -87.61 88.61 -14.31
CA THR A 78 -86.39 89.19 -14.88
C THR A 78 -85.16 88.82 -14.05
N GLN A 79 -85.26 88.89 -12.72
CA GLN A 79 -84.20 88.42 -11.80
C GLN A 79 -83.94 86.92 -11.96
N THR A 80 -84.98 86.10 -12.09
CA THR A 80 -84.86 84.66 -12.33
C THR A 80 -84.14 84.36 -13.64
N PHE A 81 -84.49 85.05 -14.74
CA PHE A 81 -83.79 84.90 -16.02
C PHE A 81 -82.32 85.30 -15.94
N LEU A 82 -82.00 86.38 -15.21
CA LEU A 82 -80.61 86.77 -14.97
C LEU A 82 -79.86 85.67 -14.20
N HIS A 83 -80.47 85.11 -13.15
CA HIS A 83 -79.87 84.00 -12.42
C HIS A 83 -79.69 82.74 -13.28
N PHE A 84 -80.61 82.43 -14.20
CA PHE A 84 -80.42 81.32 -15.15
C PHE A 84 -79.26 81.54 -16.11
N VAL A 85 -79.03 82.78 -16.55
CA VAL A 85 -77.84 83.11 -17.36
C VAL A 85 -76.57 82.90 -16.54
N THR A 86 -76.54 83.37 -15.28
CA THR A 86 -75.39 83.14 -14.39
C THR A 86 -75.17 81.66 -14.08
N LEU A 87 -76.23 80.87 -13.93
CA LEU A 87 -76.17 79.41 -13.72
C LEU A 87 -75.58 78.70 -14.93
N ARG A 88 -76.01 79.07 -16.15
CA ARG A 88 -75.46 78.53 -17.40
C ARG A 88 -73.99 78.89 -17.56
N GLN A 89 -73.60 80.10 -17.19
CA GLN A 89 -72.21 80.55 -17.24
C GLN A 89 -71.35 79.79 -16.21
N ALA A 90 -71.82 79.63 -14.98
CA ALA A 90 -71.13 78.84 -13.95
C ALA A 90 -70.96 77.38 -14.37
N ASN A 91 -72.01 76.74 -14.90
CA ASN A 91 -71.94 75.36 -15.43
C ASN A 91 -70.93 75.24 -16.57
N ARG A 92 -70.92 76.19 -17.51
CA ARG A 92 -69.92 76.21 -18.59
C ARG A 92 -68.50 76.35 -18.05
N SER A 93 -68.29 77.20 -17.05
CA SER A 93 -66.99 77.38 -16.41
C SER A 93 -66.50 76.09 -15.74
N ILE A 94 -67.38 75.40 -15.00
CA ILE A 94 -67.07 74.11 -14.36
C ILE A 94 -66.65 73.06 -15.39
N LEU A 95 -67.42 72.93 -16.49
CA LEU A 95 -67.12 71.95 -17.53
C LEU A 95 -65.77 72.24 -18.23
N LEU A 96 -65.45 73.51 -18.46
CA LEU A 96 -64.16 73.91 -19.02
C LEU A 96 -63.00 73.68 -18.05
N GLU A 97 -63.22 73.89 -16.75
CA GLU A 97 -62.23 73.60 -15.72
C GLU A 97 -61.99 72.08 -15.58
N GLU A 98 -63.04 71.27 -15.64
CA GLU A 98 -62.95 69.82 -15.64
C GLU A 98 -62.19 69.30 -16.87
N GLU A 99 -62.50 69.82 -18.06
CA GLU A 99 -61.78 69.48 -19.30
C GLU A 99 -60.30 69.91 -19.22
N ARG A 100 -60.02 71.10 -18.65
CA ARG A 100 -58.65 71.55 -18.40
C ARG A 100 -57.91 70.60 -17.46
N ALA A 101 -58.49 70.25 -16.31
CA ALA A 101 -57.87 69.33 -15.36
C ALA A 101 -57.66 67.93 -15.97
N ARG A 102 -58.62 67.43 -16.75
CA ARG A 102 -58.51 66.16 -17.47
C ARG A 102 -57.38 66.18 -18.49
N THR A 103 -57.27 67.24 -19.28
CA THR A 103 -56.20 67.35 -20.28
C THR A 103 -54.82 67.56 -19.65
N GLU A 104 -54.72 68.28 -18.54
CA GLU A 104 -53.48 68.44 -17.78
C GLU A 104 -53.01 67.13 -17.16
N THR A 105 -53.92 66.38 -16.52
CA THR A 105 -53.62 65.07 -15.94
C THR A 105 -53.23 64.04 -17.00
N GLU A 106 -53.92 64.01 -18.14
CA GLU A 106 -53.55 63.11 -19.25
C GLU A 106 -52.18 63.48 -19.84
N ARG A 107 -51.87 64.78 -19.97
CA ARG A 107 -50.54 65.24 -20.41
C ARG A 107 -49.45 64.85 -19.42
N ALA A 108 -49.71 64.88 -18.13
CA ALA A 108 -48.76 64.46 -17.10
C ALA A 108 -48.60 62.92 -17.02
N LYS A 109 -49.65 62.17 -17.37
CA LYS A 109 -49.67 60.70 -17.39
C LYS A 109 -48.76 60.11 -18.46
N VAL A 110 -48.75 60.67 -19.67
CA VAL A 110 -47.93 60.17 -20.79
C VAL A 110 -46.42 60.06 -20.46
N PRO A 111 -45.73 61.11 -19.97
CA PRO A 111 -44.32 60.99 -19.61
C PRO A 111 -44.09 60.04 -18.43
N LEU A 112 -45.04 59.94 -17.49
CA LEU A 112 -44.98 58.97 -16.39
C LEU A 112 -45.05 57.52 -16.91
N GLU A 113 -45.93 57.22 -17.85
CA GLU A 113 -46.03 55.90 -18.47
C GLU A 113 -44.75 55.56 -19.25
N LEU A 114 -44.21 56.50 -20.02
CA LEU A 114 -42.95 56.32 -20.74
C LEU A 114 -41.77 56.05 -19.80
N THR A 115 -41.66 56.80 -18.71
CA THR A 115 -40.59 56.58 -17.71
C THR A 115 -40.77 55.27 -16.96
N THR A 116 -42.00 54.89 -16.64
CA THR A 116 -42.32 53.58 -16.04
C THR A 116 -41.94 52.43 -16.96
N GLN A 117 -42.23 52.54 -18.27
CA GLN A 117 -41.82 51.54 -19.26
C GLN A 117 -40.29 51.43 -19.35
N LYS A 118 -39.57 52.56 -19.36
CA LYS A 118 -38.10 52.57 -19.31
C LYS A 118 -37.56 51.88 -18.05
N LEU A 119 -38.16 52.14 -16.90
CA LEU A 119 -37.80 51.49 -15.63
C LEU A 119 -38.02 49.97 -15.69
N GLN A 120 -39.14 49.51 -16.28
CA GLN A 120 -39.41 48.09 -16.46
C GLN A 120 -38.36 47.42 -17.36
N ASN A 121 -37.99 48.06 -18.46
CA ASN A 121 -36.94 47.56 -19.36
C ASN A 121 -35.59 47.43 -18.63
N LEU A 122 -35.17 48.47 -17.89
CA LEU A 122 -33.91 48.45 -17.14
C LEU A 122 -33.93 47.42 -15.99
N SER A 123 -35.08 47.24 -15.33
CA SER A 123 -35.25 46.22 -14.30
C SER A 123 -35.09 44.80 -14.86
N TYR A 124 -35.65 44.57 -16.06
CA TYR A 124 -35.48 43.31 -16.78
C TYR A 124 -34.00 43.06 -17.14
N GLU A 125 -33.34 44.06 -17.72
CA GLU A 125 -31.93 43.98 -18.10
C GLU A 125 -31.02 43.72 -16.88
N LYS A 126 -31.25 44.44 -15.77
CA LYS A 126 -30.57 44.17 -14.49
C LYS A 126 -30.77 42.72 -14.03
N SER A 127 -32.01 42.23 -14.06
CA SER A 127 -32.32 40.84 -13.67
C SER A 127 -31.58 39.83 -14.55
N GLN A 128 -31.50 40.11 -15.86
CA GLN A 128 -30.77 39.28 -16.80
C GLN A 128 -29.26 39.27 -16.51
N PHE A 129 -28.64 40.43 -16.25
CA PHE A 129 -27.22 40.49 -15.88
C PHE A 129 -26.94 39.83 -14.53
N VAL A 130 -27.81 40.01 -13.54
CA VAL A 130 -27.67 39.32 -12.25
C VAL A 130 -27.72 37.80 -12.44
N LYS A 131 -28.62 37.29 -13.29
CA LYS A 131 -28.66 35.87 -13.65
C LYS A 131 -27.38 35.43 -14.35
N ALA A 132 -26.87 36.20 -15.31
CA ALA A 132 -25.65 35.88 -16.03
C ALA A 132 -24.42 35.87 -15.10
N ILE A 133 -24.29 36.86 -14.22
CA ILE A 133 -23.24 36.93 -13.19
C ILE A 133 -23.34 35.73 -12.26
N LYS A 134 -24.56 35.36 -11.82
CA LYS A 134 -24.75 34.18 -10.98
C LYS A 134 -24.29 32.90 -11.69
N VAL A 135 -24.65 32.71 -12.95
CA VAL A 135 -24.17 31.56 -13.76
C VAL A 135 -22.64 31.55 -13.86
N CYS A 136 -22.01 32.71 -14.04
CA CYS A 136 -20.55 32.81 -14.09
C CYS A 136 -19.90 32.54 -12.72
N ASN A 137 -20.50 33.00 -11.62
CA ASN A 137 -19.99 32.77 -10.26
C ASN A 137 -20.21 31.34 -9.77
N ASP A 138 -21.30 30.71 -10.19
CA ASP A 138 -21.61 29.29 -9.90
C ASP A 138 -20.70 28.34 -10.72
N PHE A 139 -19.85 28.87 -11.62
CA PHE A 139 -18.84 28.09 -12.29
C PHE A 139 -17.81 27.57 -11.30
N LYS A 140 -17.93 26.30 -10.95
CA LYS A 140 -16.93 25.58 -10.17
C LYS A 140 -15.87 25.05 -11.12
N SER A 141 -14.70 25.69 -11.14
CA SER A 141 -13.51 25.09 -11.74
C SER A 141 -13.07 23.89 -10.89
N LYS A 142 -12.28 22.97 -11.46
CA LYS A 142 -11.70 21.82 -10.72
C LYS A 142 -10.65 22.23 -9.68
N TYR A 143 -10.39 23.51 -9.51
CA TYR A 143 -9.30 24.08 -8.73
C TYR A 143 -9.36 23.85 -7.21
N PRO A 144 -10.54 23.80 -6.54
CA PRO A 144 -10.60 23.65 -5.08
C PRO A 144 -10.08 22.30 -4.56
N ASP A 145 -10.11 21.25 -5.40
CA ASP A 145 -9.83 19.87 -4.97
C ASP A 145 -8.38 19.43 -5.26
N ILE A 146 -7.54 20.33 -5.79
CA ILE A 146 -6.16 19.99 -6.16
C ILE A 146 -5.24 20.35 -5.00
N GLU A 147 -4.73 19.31 -4.33
CA GLU A 147 -3.66 19.45 -3.34
C GLU A 147 -2.36 19.82 -4.07
N VAL A 148 -1.98 21.10 -4.04
CA VAL A 148 -0.77 21.63 -4.67
C VAL A 148 0.36 21.73 -3.64
N VAL A 149 1.58 21.39 -4.05
CA VAL A 149 2.83 21.55 -3.28
C VAL A 149 2.85 22.87 -2.52
N SER A 150 3.16 22.84 -1.22
CA SER A 150 3.16 24.03 -0.36
C SER A 150 4.12 25.13 -0.86
N GLU A 151 3.88 26.37 -0.45
CA GLU A 151 4.73 27.50 -0.87
C GLU A 151 6.18 27.31 -0.40
N GLU A 152 6.36 26.81 0.82
CA GLU A 152 7.67 26.55 1.41
C GLU A 152 8.47 25.52 0.59
N GLU A 153 7.80 24.45 0.17
CA GLU A 153 8.42 23.41 -0.66
C GLU A 153 8.74 23.91 -2.06
N PHE A 154 7.88 24.76 -2.64
CA PHE A 154 8.15 25.42 -3.91
C PHE A 154 9.39 26.32 -3.82
N PHE A 155 9.47 27.22 -2.82
CA PHE A 155 10.62 28.11 -2.69
C PHE A 155 11.92 27.39 -2.31
N ARG A 156 11.84 26.23 -1.66
CA ARG A 156 13.00 25.38 -1.36
C ARG A 156 13.45 24.56 -2.57
N GLY A 157 12.52 23.94 -3.28
CA GLY A 157 12.81 22.91 -4.29
C GLY A 157 12.78 23.37 -5.75
N ALA A 158 12.16 24.51 -6.07
CA ALA A 158 12.02 24.93 -7.47
C ALA A 158 13.36 25.41 -8.07
N PRO A 159 13.59 25.24 -9.38
CA PRO A 159 14.68 25.87 -10.10
C PRO A 159 14.61 27.39 -10.04
N GLN A 160 15.76 28.06 -10.07
CA GLN A 160 15.85 29.53 -9.91
C GLN A 160 15.10 30.28 -11.02
N ASP A 161 15.19 29.80 -12.27
CA ASP A 161 14.45 30.33 -13.43
C ASP A 161 12.92 30.38 -13.21
N MET A 162 12.37 29.46 -12.40
CA MET A 162 10.94 29.43 -12.07
C MET A 162 10.58 30.35 -10.89
N LYS A 163 11.53 30.64 -10.00
CA LYS A 163 11.38 31.53 -8.83
C LYS A 163 11.52 32.99 -9.22
N ASP A 164 12.48 33.33 -10.07
CA ASP A 164 12.82 34.71 -10.42
C ASP A 164 11.67 35.43 -11.14
N SER A 165 10.85 34.67 -11.88
CA SER A 165 9.63 35.17 -12.53
C SER A 165 8.48 35.50 -11.55
N VAL A 166 8.47 34.95 -10.33
CA VAL A 166 7.43 35.20 -9.30
C VAL A 166 7.67 36.55 -8.61
N LEU A 167 8.92 36.95 -8.45
CA LEU A 167 9.31 38.19 -7.76
C LEU A 167 9.00 39.45 -8.57
N SER A 168 8.76 39.34 -9.88
CA SER A 168 8.44 40.48 -10.75
C SER A 168 6.93 40.81 -10.82
N ASN A 169 6.05 39.85 -10.51
CA ASN A 169 4.59 39.97 -10.71
C ASN A 169 3.82 39.32 -9.54
N HIS A 170 3.67 40.05 -8.44
CA HIS A 170 3.12 39.62 -7.14
C HIS A 170 1.60 39.34 -7.11
N SER A 171 1.03 38.72 -8.14
CA SER A 171 -0.36 38.22 -8.05
C SER A 171 -0.37 36.81 -7.46
N GLU A 172 -1.20 36.57 -6.44
CA GLU A 172 -1.42 35.24 -5.83
C GLU A 172 -1.74 34.17 -6.89
N HIS A 173 -2.49 34.54 -7.94
CA HIS A 173 -2.80 33.66 -9.06
C HIS A 173 -1.54 33.19 -9.81
N ASN A 174 -0.60 34.10 -10.07
CA ASN A 174 0.66 33.76 -10.74
C ASN A 174 1.52 32.83 -9.88
N LEU A 175 1.52 33.02 -8.56
CA LEU A 175 2.22 32.12 -7.64
C LEU A 175 1.66 30.70 -7.75
N VAL A 176 0.33 30.52 -7.75
CA VAL A 176 -0.25 29.18 -7.88
C VAL A 176 0.00 28.56 -9.25
N LEU A 177 -0.06 29.34 -10.34
CA LEU A 177 0.31 28.83 -11.67
C LEU A 177 1.76 28.33 -11.71
N LYS A 178 2.69 29.02 -11.06
CA LYS A 178 4.09 28.60 -11.00
C LYS A 178 4.26 27.34 -10.14
N ARG A 179 3.55 27.24 -9.01
CA ARG A 179 3.50 26.03 -8.18
C ARG A 179 2.99 24.82 -8.98
N LEU A 180 1.90 24.99 -9.73
CA LEU A 180 1.35 23.94 -10.61
C LEU A 180 2.34 23.51 -11.71
N ASN A 181 3.02 24.46 -12.34
CA ASN A 181 4.04 24.15 -13.34
C ASN A 181 5.24 23.41 -12.75
N PHE A 182 5.66 23.79 -11.53
CA PHE A 182 6.72 23.10 -10.82
C PHE A 182 6.33 21.66 -10.46
N GLU A 183 5.10 21.44 -10.00
CA GLU A 183 4.61 20.09 -9.72
C GLU A 183 4.52 19.25 -11.01
N LEU A 184 4.04 19.83 -12.10
CA LEU A 184 4.01 19.17 -13.41
C LEU A 184 5.43 18.79 -13.87
N PHE A 185 6.41 19.67 -13.66
CA PHE A 185 7.82 19.39 -13.93
C PHE A 185 8.32 18.20 -13.09
N GLN A 186 8.06 18.21 -11.78
CA GLN A 186 8.43 17.11 -10.88
C GLN A 186 7.78 15.79 -11.31
N ARG A 187 6.48 15.78 -11.61
CA ARG A 187 5.77 14.58 -12.07
C ARG A 187 6.38 14.04 -13.36
N LYS A 188 6.75 14.89 -14.32
CA LYS A 188 7.44 14.46 -15.55
C LYS A 188 8.80 13.83 -15.27
N GLU A 189 9.61 14.42 -14.39
CA GLU A 189 10.91 13.86 -14.03
C GLU A 189 10.77 12.52 -13.29
N LEU A 190 9.78 12.40 -12.39
CA LEU A 190 9.45 11.15 -11.70
C LEU A 190 9.01 10.06 -12.68
N CYS A 191 8.18 10.37 -13.68
CA CYS A 191 7.80 9.41 -14.73
C CYS A 191 9.04 8.94 -15.51
N LYS A 192 9.93 9.85 -15.93
CA LYS A 192 11.18 9.47 -16.61
C LYS A 192 12.06 8.56 -15.75
N LEU A 193 12.15 8.84 -14.44
CA LEU A 193 12.91 8.02 -13.51
C LEU A 193 12.26 6.64 -13.33
N HIS A 194 10.94 6.59 -13.21
CA HIS A 194 10.17 5.36 -13.13
C HIS A 194 10.44 4.47 -14.35
N ASP A 195 10.34 5.01 -15.56
CA ASP A 195 10.57 4.26 -16.81
C ASP A 195 12.00 3.70 -16.86
N LYS A 196 13.01 4.49 -16.46
CA LYS A 196 14.40 4.03 -16.37
C LYS A 196 14.56 2.89 -15.35
N LEU A 197 13.91 2.97 -14.20
CA LEU A 197 13.95 1.93 -13.18
C LEU A 197 13.22 0.67 -13.62
N GLU A 198 12.10 0.80 -14.33
CA GLU A 198 11.35 -0.32 -14.87
C GLU A 198 12.15 -1.06 -15.96
N GLN A 199 12.83 -0.34 -16.84
CA GLN A 199 13.77 -0.92 -17.80
C GLN A 199 14.89 -1.70 -17.08
N LYS A 200 15.52 -1.10 -16.06
CA LYS A 200 16.53 -1.81 -15.25
C LYS A 200 15.98 -3.06 -14.60
N ARG A 201 14.77 -3.00 -14.03
CA ARG A 201 14.10 -4.16 -13.45
C ARG A 201 13.91 -5.28 -14.48
N LYS A 202 13.45 -4.96 -15.70
CA LYS A 202 13.27 -5.94 -16.79
C LYS A 202 14.61 -6.60 -17.15
N THR A 203 15.67 -5.82 -17.38
CA THR A 203 16.99 -6.35 -17.71
C THR A 203 17.58 -7.28 -16.63
N LEU A 204 17.36 -6.94 -15.36
CA LEU A 204 17.79 -7.77 -14.24
C LEU A 204 16.99 -9.07 -14.15
N LEU A 205 15.67 -9.01 -14.36
CA LEU A 205 14.82 -10.20 -14.39
C LEU A 205 15.22 -11.16 -15.51
N ASP A 206 15.51 -10.64 -16.71
CA ASP A 206 15.99 -11.46 -17.84
C ASP A 206 17.35 -12.09 -17.52
N THR A 207 18.26 -11.34 -16.91
CA THR A 207 19.57 -11.86 -16.47
C THR A 207 19.40 -12.97 -15.44
N ILE A 208 18.50 -12.81 -14.47
CA ILE A 208 18.19 -13.83 -13.47
C ILE A 208 17.57 -15.06 -14.15
N ALA A 209 16.63 -14.89 -15.08
CA ALA A 209 16.01 -15.99 -15.80
C ALA A 209 17.05 -16.79 -16.61
N ASN A 210 17.97 -16.11 -17.30
CA ASN A 210 19.05 -16.74 -18.05
C ASN A 210 20.02 -17.50 -17.14
N ARG A 211 20.41 -16.91 -16.00
CA ARG A 211 21.25 -17.58 -15.00
C ARG A 211 20.55 -18.80 -14.39
N LYS A 212 19.24 -18.69 -14.08
CA LYS A 212 18.44 -19.83 -13.60
C LYS A 212 18.37 -20.95 -14.64
N LYS A 213 18.15 -20.62 -15.92
CA LYS A 213 18.16 -21.60 -17.02
C LYS A 213 19.51 -22.32 -17.11
N PHE A 214 20.62 -21.57 -17.05
CA PHE A 214 21.97 -22.15 -17.03
C PHE A 214 22.19 -23.06 -15.81
N LEU A 215 21.83 -22.61 -14.61
CA LEU A 215 21.95 -23.42 -13.40
C LEU A 215 21.08 -24.68 -13.44
N SER A 216 19.89 -24.60 -14.06
CA SER A 216 18.99 -25.76 -14.21
C SER A 216 19.49 -26.80 -15.23
N SER A 217 20.25 -26.38 -16.24
CA SER A 217 20.86 -27.30 -17.22
C SER A 217 22.20 -27.88 -16.74
N LEU A 218 22.84 -27.25 -15.76
CA LEU A 218 24.13 -27.69 -15.24
C LEU A 218 24.13 -29.13 -14.67
N PRO A 219 23.11 -29.57 -13.90
CA PRO A 219 23.03 -30.95 -13.43
C PRO A 219 23.00 -31.99 -14.55
N SER A 220 22.31 -31.73 -15.67
CA SER A 220 22.27 -32.67 -16.79
C SER A 220 23.61 -32.71 -17.52
N HIS A 221 24.25 -31.56 -17.76
CA HIS A 221 25.61 -31.49 -18.32
C HIS A 221 26.63 -32.23 -17.44
N LEU A 222 26.59 -32.03 -16.11
CA LEU A 222 27.48 -32.72 -15.17
C LEU A 222 27.22 -34.23 -15.13
N LYS A 223 25.95 -34.68 -15.19
CA LYS A 223 25.61 -36.11 -15.29
C LYS A 223 26.19 -36.72 -16.57
N SER A 224 26.07 -36.04 -17.71
CA SER A 224 26.63 -36.48 -18.98
C SER A 224 28.16 -36.55 -18.94
N LEU A 225 28.83 -35.53 -18.37
CA LEU A 225 30.28 -35.52 -18.19
C LEU A 225 30.76 -36.65 -17.26
N LYS A 226 30.05 -36.87 -16.14
CA LYS A 226 30.32 -37.99 -15.22
C LYS A 226 30.21 -39.33 -15.94
N LYS A 227 29.20 -39.52 -16.79
CA LYS A 227 29.03 -40.74 -17.58
C LYS A 227 30.14 -40.92 -18.62
N ALA A 228 30.53 -39.85 -19.32
CA ALA A 228 31.58 -39.89 -20.33
C ALA A 228 32.98 -40.15 -19.75
N SER A 229 33.25 -39.66 -18.54
CA SER A 229 34.55 -39.86 -17.86
C SER A 229 34.69 -41.21 -17.15
N LEU A 230 33.59 -41.94 -16.93
CA LEU A 230 33.57 -43.23 -16.24
C LEU A 230 34.49 -44.32 -16.85
N PRO A 231 34.53 -44.57 -18.18
CA PRO A 231 35.42 -45.58 -18.76
C PRO A 231 36.90 -45.27 -18.53
N VAL A 232 37.30 -44.00 -18.62
CA VAL A 232 38.68 -43.56 -18.38
C VAL A 232 39.04 -43.71 -16.89
N GLN A 233 38.13 -43.35 -15.99
CA GLN A 233 38.31 -43.57 -14.54
C GLN A 233 38.54 -45.06 -14.21
N ASN A 234 37.79 -45.96 -14.86
CA ASN A 234 37.95 -47.39 -14.67
C ASN A 234 39.30 -47.92 -15.20
N GLN A 235 39.78 -47.39 -16.34
CA GLN A 235 41.07 -47.79 -16.91
C GLN A 235 42.26 -47.26 -16.12
N LEU A 236 42.16 -46.05 -15.56
CA LEU A 236 43.20 -45.44 -14.75
C LEU A 236 43.15 -45.85 -13.27
N GLY A 237 42.20 -46.72 -12.88
CA GLY A 237 42.03 -47.16 -11.49
C GLY A 237 41.58 -46.05 -10.52
N VAL A 238 41.14 -44.90 -11.04
CA VAL A 238 40.78 -43.73 -10.24
C VAL A 238 39.34 -43.87 -9.74
N GLN A 239 39.17 -44.51 -8.58
CA GLN A 239 37.87 -44.87 -8.00
C GLN A 239 37.22 -43.73 -7.18
N HIS A 240 37.15 -42.51 -7.72
CA HIS A 240 36.56 -41.35 -7.02
C HIS A 240 35.12 -41.60 -6.55
N THR A 241 34.34 -42.40 -7.28
CA THR A 241 32.96 -42.74 -6.88
C THR A 241 32.89 -43.63 -5.64
N LYS A 242 33.88 -44.51 -5.42
CA LYS A 242 33.95 -45.34 -4.21
C LYS A 242 34.44 -44.52 -3.02
N LYS A 243 35.45 -43.67 -3.21
CA LYS A 243 35.94 -42.73 -2.19
C LYS A 243 34.83 -41.77 -1.73
N LEU A 244 34.05 -41.21 -2.66
CA LEU A 244 32.92 -40.34 -2.34
C LEU A 244 31.81 -41.06 -1.55
N LYS A 245 31.48 -42.30 -1.90
CA LYS A 245 30.52 -43.10 -1.13
C LYS A 245 31.01 -43.36 0.30
N ARG A 246 32.29 -43.69 0.45
CA ARG A 246 32.94 -43.88 1.76
C ARG A 246 32.91 -42.59 2.59
N HIS A 247 33.17 -41.43 1.98
CA HIS A 247 33.05 -40.14 2.66
C HIS A 247 31.62 -39.83 3.09
N HIS A 248 30.62 -40.09 2.25
CA HIS A 248 29.23 -39.85 2.60
C HIS A 248 28.74 -40.78 3.73
N THR A 249 29.21 -42.02 3.77
CA THR A 249 28.93 -42.93 4.90
C THR A 249 29.69 -42.52 6.16
N ALA A 250 30.91 -42.00 6.02
CA ALA A 250 31.71 -41.52 7.15
C ALA A 250 31.11 -40.26 7.80
N GLU A 251 30.47 -39.39 7.01
CA GLU A 251 29.75 -38.19 7.52
C GLU A 251 28.60 -38.55 8.48
N LEU A 252 28.09 -39.78 8.41
CA LEU A 252 27.02 -40.29 9.28
C LEU A 252 27.56 -41.00 10.54
N LEU A 253 28.88 -41.10 10.70
CA LEU A 253 29.48 -41.68 11.91
C LEU A 253 29.42 -40.69 13.08
N PRO A 254 29.22 -41.18 14.32
CA PRO A 254 29.42 -40.39 15.53
C PRO A 254 30.84 -39.81 15.57
N PRO A 255 31.05 -38.60 16.14
CA PRO A 255 32.37 -37.97 16.17
C PRO A 255 33.50 -38.89 16.68
N PRO A 256 33.31 -39.68 17.76
CA PRO A 256 34.35 -40.59 18.24
C PRO A 256 34.71 -41.70 17.22
N LEU A 257 33.71 -42.30 16.56
CA LEU A 257 33.93 -43.32 15.52
C LEU A 257 34.52 -42.73 14.24
N TYR A 258 34.13 -41.50 13.89
CA TYR A 258 34.69 -40.79 12.73
C TYR A 258 36.18 -40.54 12.91
N VAL A 259 36.62 -40.14 14.11
CA VAL A 259 38.04 -39.93 14.42
C VAL A 259 38.81 -41.24 14.23
N ILE A 260 38.34 -42.36 14.82
CA ILE A 260 38.97 -43.67 14.65
C ILE A 260 39.05 -44.05 13.16
N TYR A 261 37.94 -43.96 12.44
CA TYR A 261 37.89 -44.23 11.00
C TYR A 261 38.91 -43.38 10.22
N SER A 262 38.99 -42.09 10.51
CA SER A 262 39.90 -41.16 9.83
C SER A 262 41.38 -41.48 10.09
N GLN A 263 41.71 -41.86 11.34
CA GLN A 263 43.08 -42.20 11.73
C GLN A 263 43.51 -43.52 11.10
N LEU A 264 42.66 -44.56 11.16
CA LEU A 264 42.94 -45.86 10.54
C LEU A 264 43.03 -45.75 9.02
N LEU A 265 42.17 -44.96 8.39
CA LEU A 265 42.23 -44.70 6.95
C LEU A 265 43.51 -43.95 6.57
N ALA A 266 43.91 -42.94 7.36
CA ALA A 266 45.16 -42.20 7.14
C ALA A 266 46.38 -43.11 7.31
N GLN A 267 46.38 -44.02 8.28
CA GLN A 267 47.46 -44.98 8.47
C GLN A 267 47.57 -45.96 7.29
N LYS A 268 46.44 -46.49 6.81
CA LYS A 268 46.38 -47.31 5.59
C LYS A 268 46.94 -46.56 4.37
N GLU A 269 46.50 -45.32 4.14
CA GLU A 269 46.94 -44.53 2.97
C GLU A 269 48.41 -44.09 3.07
N ALA A 270 48.91 -43.77 4.27
CA ALA A 270 50.27 -43.24 4.48
C ALA A 270 51.36 -44.32 4.54
N PHE A 271 51.08 -45.45 5.18
CA PHE A 271 52.08 -46.50 5.42
C PHE A 271 51.89 -47.74 4.54
N GLY A 272 50.76 -47.84 3.83
CA GLY A 272 50.49 -48.98 2.95
C GLY A 272 50.38 -50.32 3.68
N GLU A 273 50.15 -50.29 4.99
CA GLU A 273 49.95 -51.48 5.83
C GLU A 273 48.79 -52.33 5.28
N SER A 274 48.89 -53.65 5.46
CA SER A 274 47.92 -54.66 5.04
C SER A 274 46.67 -54.64 5.93
N ILE A 275 46.03 -53.47 5.96
CA ILE A 275 44.89 -53.15 6.80
C ILE A 275 43.73 -52.70 5.90
N ASP A 276 42.53 -53.21 6.14
CA ASP A 276 41.31 -52.69 5.54
C ASP A 276 40.33 -52.16 6.56
N VAL A 277 39.68 -51.06 6.21
CA VAL A 277 38.78 -50.32 7.09
C VAL A 277 37.44 -50.15 6.37
N GLU A 278 36.41 -50.78 6.92
CA GLU A 278 35.07 -50.78 6.37
C GLU A 278 34.05 -50.22 7.35
N ILE A 279 33.12 -49.41 6.85
CA ILE A 279 31.97 -48.95 7.64
C ILE A 279 30.81 -49.89 7.33
N ILE A 280 30.38 -50.67 8.33
CA ILE A 280 29.32 -51.65 8.18
C ILE A 280 28.11 -51.21 9.01
N GLY A 281 26.93 -51.24 8.40
CA GLY A 281 25.68 -50.93 9.10
C GLY A 281 24.57 -50.38 8.20
N SER A 282 23.47 -49.99 8.83
CA SER A 282 22.30 -49.45 8.14
C SER A 282 22.42 -47.93 7.98
N VAL A 283 22.77 -47.50 6.76
CA VAL A 283 22.89 -46.07 6.40
C VAL A 283 21.56 -45.32 6.61
N LYS A 284 20.41 -45.98 6.42
CA LYS A 284 19.08 -45.38 6.60
C LYS A 284 18.79 -45.06 8.06
N ASP A 285 19.12 -45.99 8.95
CA ASP A 285 18.90 -45.82 10.39
C ASP A 285 19.88 -44.78 10.97
N ALA A 286 21.11 -44.72 10.43
CA ALA A 286 22.09 -43.71 10.77
C ALA A 286 21.67 -42.28 10.37
N GLN A 287 21.08 -42.14 9.17
CA GLN A 287 20.51 -40.86 8.73
C GLN A 287 19.33 -40.43 9.60
N ALA A 288 18.42 -41.36 9.93
CA ALA A 288 17.32 -41.08 10.84
C ALA A 288 17.84 -40.64 12.22
N PHE A 289 18.89 -41.29 12.73
CA PHE A 289 19.53 -40.90 13.98
C PHE A 289 20.16 -39.49 13.90
N SER A 290 20.92 -39.18 12.85
CA SER A 290 21.51 -37.85 12.64
C SER A 290 20.44 -36.75 12.60
N HIS A 291 19.31 -37.01 11.93
CA HIS A 291 18.15 -36.10 11.95
C HIS A 291 17.54 -35.94 13.35
N HIS A 292 17.38 -37.03 14.12
CA HIS A 292 16.89 -36.97 15.49
C HIS A 292 17.84 -36.18 16.42
N LEU A 293 19.16 -36.35 16.27
CA LEU A 293 20.17 -35.61 17.03
C LEU A 293 20.11 -34.10 16.72
N ALA A 294 20.04 -33.74 15.43
CA ALA A 294 19.91 -32.34 15.01
C ALA A 294 18.66 -31.66 15.57
N HIS A 295 17.53 -32.38 15.64
CA HIS A 295 16.30 -31.84 16.24
C HIS A 295 16.39 -31.73 17.78
N LYS A 296 17.16 -32.61 18.45
CA LYS A 296 17.35 -32.59 19.90
C LYS A 296 18.23 -31.41 20.36
N ASP A 297 19.28 -31.09 19.60
CA ASP A 297 20.18 -29.95 19.89
C ASP A 297 19.57 -28.59 19.56
N THR A 298 18.55 -28.54 18.69
CA THR A 298 17.88 -27.28 18.30
C THR A 298 16.78 -26.86 19.29
N GLY A 299 16.49 -27.63 20.34
CA GLY A 299 15.56 -27.22 21.41
C GLY A 299 14.11 -26.99 20.97
N ILE A 300 13.67 -27.57 19.84
CA ILE A 300 12.27 -27.47 19.38
C ILE A 300 11.54 -28.73 19.81
N SER A 301 10.87 -28.62 20.96
CA SER A 301 9.87 -29.57 21.42
C SER A 301 8.81 -29.80 20.33
N THR A 302 8.59 -31.06 20.02
CA THR A 302 7.61 -31.57 19.06
C THR A 302 6.20 -31.04 19.32
N THR A 303 5.67 -30.20 18.43
CA THR A 303 4.26 -30.20 18.03
C THR A 303 4.09 -29.35 16.78
N VAL A 304 3.27 -29.88 15.84
CA VAL A 304 2.81 -29.26 14.58
C VAL A 304 3.67 -29.53 13.32
N GLU A 305 3.25 -30.61 12.64
CA GLU A 305 3.04 -30.74 11.19
C GLU A 305 4.13 -30.24 10.23
N SER A 306 4.85 -31.22 9.66
CA SER A 306 5.64 -31.05 8.44
C SER A 306 4.73 -30.84 7.20
N PRO A 307 4.99 -29.84 6.34
CA PRO A 307 4.23 -29.66 5.11
C PRO A 307 4.72 -30.65 4.05
N LYS A 308 3.81 -31.46 3.52
CA LYS A 308 4.03 -32.32 2.35
C LYS A 308 4.33 -31.45 1.13
N LEU A 309 5.50 -31.66 0.53
CA LEU A 309 5.79 -31.20 -0.83
C LEU A 309 5.08 -32.13 -1.83
N GLU A 310 4.27 -31.52 -2.69
CA GLU A 310 3.62 -32.13 -3.84
C GLU A 310 4.67 -32.61 -4.85
N ASN A 311 4.59 -33.89 -5.23
CA ASN A 311 5.06 -34.36 -6.53
C ASN A 311 3.93 -35.21 -7.11
N ASN A 312 3.27 -34.64 -8.12
CA ASN A 312 2.22 -35.28 -8.90
C ASN A 312 2.89 -36.09 -10.03
N GLU A 313 2.65 -37.39 -10.09
CA GLU A 313 2.54 -38.13 -11.35
C GLU A 313 1.27 -39.00 -11.27
N PRO A 314 0.41 -39.00 -12.31
CA PRO A 314 -0.76 -39.86 -12.35
C PRO A 314 -0.43 -41.18 -13.03
N ASP A 315 -0.91 -42.29 -12.47
CA ASP A 315 -1.29 -43.44 -13.30
C ASP A 315 -2.36 -44.29 -12.61
N GLU A 316 -3.21 -44.85 -13.47
CA GLU A 316 -4.54 -45.37 -13.19
C GLU A 316 -4.59 -46.77 -12.53
N ASP A 317 -5.72 -46.93 -11.82
CA ASP A 317 -6.56 -48.12 -11.70
C ASP A 317 -6.45 -49.01 -10.44
N GLY A 318 -7.50 -48.89 -9.62
CA GLY A 318 -8.28 -50.00 -9.09
C GLY A 318 -7.63 -51.02 -8.14
N GLN A 319 -7.59 -50.72 -6.83
CA GLN A 319 -8.23 -51.57 -5.81
C GLN A 319 -8.22 -50.95 -4.41
N ARG A 320 -9.43 -50.75 -3.88
CA ARG A 320 -9.71 -50.27 -2.52
C ARG A 320 -9.31 -51.33 -1.49
N GLN A 321 -8.26 -51.07 -0.71
CA GLN A 321 -8.09 -51.67 0.62
C GLN A 321 -7.82 -50.57 1.65
N SER A 322 -8.85 -50.29 2.46
CA SER A 322 -8.72 -49.51 3.69
C SER A 322 -7.79 -50.24 4.67
N LYS A 323 -6.55 -49.78 4.80
CA LYS A 323 -5.66 -50.17 5.91
C LYS A 323 -5.48 -48.97 6.83
N ARG A 324 -6.26 -48.98 7.92
CA ARG A 324 -6.07 -48.14 9.11
C ARG A 324 -4.59 -48.15 9.50
N PRO A 325 -3.99 -47.01 9.91
CA PRO A 325 -2.69 -47.05 10.55
C PRO A 325 -2.83 -47.87 11.84
N ARG A 326 -2.12 -49.01 11.91
CA ARG A 326 -1.97 -49.75 13.16
C ARG A 326 -1.28 -48.80 14.15
N ARG A 327 -2.05 -48.32 15.13
CA ARG A 327 -1.50 -47.81 16.38
C ARG A 327 -0.51 -48.85 16.90
N PHE A 328 0.76 -48.48 16.95
CA PHE A 328 1.76 -49.20 17.72
C PHE A 328 1.41 -48.96 19.19
N GLN A 329 0.60 -49.86 19.77
CA GLN A 329 0.60 -50.08 21.20
C GLN A 329 1.81 -50.97 21.49
N GLY A 330 2.98 -50.34 21.56
CA GLY A 330 4.18 -50.90 22.16
C GLY A 330 4.36 -50.21 23.49
N LYS A 331 3.78 -50.80 24.53
CA LYS A 331 3.98 -50.39 25.92
C LYS A 331 5.30 -51.03 26.34
N GLU A 332 6.43 -50.44 25.95
CA GLU A 332 7.74 -50.89 26.41
C GLU A 332 8.06 -50.16 27.72
N SER A 333 8.08 -50.96 28.78
CA SER A 333 8.76 -50.71 30.04
C SER A 333 10.12 -50.06 29.82
N LEU A 334 10.54 -49.15 30.71
CA LEU A 334 11.94 -48.79 30.86
C LEU A 334 12.71 -50.06 31.29
N ASP A 335 13.04 -50.91 30.33
CA ASP A 335 13.93 -52.05 30.52
C ASP A 335 15.34 -51.62 30.09
N GLN A 336 16.34 -52.27 30.69
CA GLN A 336 17.79 -52.03 30.53
C GLN A 336 18.29 -51.90 29.08
N ALA A 337 17.48 -52.29 28.08
CA ALA A 337 17.75 -52.15 26.64
C ALA A 337 17.87 -50.69 26.15
N GLY A 338 17.32 -49.71 26.85
CA GLY A 338 17.45 -48.30 26.48
C GLY A 338 18.89 -47.79 26.61
N ILE A 339 19.58 -48.16 27.69
CA ILE A 339 20.91 -47.63 28.08
C ILE A 339 22.01 -48.11 27.11
N PHE A 340 21.86 -49.33 26.58
CA PHE A 340 22.82 -49.96 25.67
C PHE A 340 22.46 -49.78 24.20
N GLN A 341 21.88 -48.63 23.84
CA GLN A 341 21.57 -48.34 22.44
C GLN A 341 22.87 -48.14 21.63
N ILE A 342 23.16 -49.10 20.75
CA ILE A 342 24.32 -49.08 19.86
C ILE A 342 23.99 -48.26 18.60
N HIS A 343 24.98 -47.53 18.10
CA HIS A 343 24.86 -46.80 16.86
C HIS A 343 24.69 -47.74 15.65
N PRO A 344 23.77 -47.44 14.70
CA PRO A 344 23.49 -48.30 13.56
C PRO A 344 24.64 -48.48 12.56
N LEU A 345 25.71 -47.69 12.67
CA LEU A 345 26.98 -47.85 11.95
C LEU A 345 28.09 -48.25 12.90
N THR A 346 28.88 -49.22 12.45
CA THR A 346 30.07 -49.76 13.13
C THR A 346 31.27 -49.64 12.19
N VAL A 347 32.47 -49.47 12.76
CA VAL A 347 33.72 -49.42 12.00
C VAL A 347 34.43 -50.75 12.19
N ASN A 348 34.73 -51.44 11.10
CA ASN A 348 35.41 -52.72 11.10
C ASN A 348 36.83 -52.57 10.55
N LEU A 349 37.79 -53.04 11.33
CA LEU A 349 39.19 -53.11 10.98
C LEU A 349 39.56 -54.56 10.68
N HIS A 350 40.19 -54.79 9.55
CA HIS A 350 40.69 -56.10 9.13
C HIS A 350 42.20 -56.00 8.95
N VAL A 351 42.95 -56.71 9.78
CA VAL A 351 44.41 -56.78 9.68
C VAL A 351 44.77 -58.10 9.02
N TYR A 352 45.61 -58.04 7.99
CA TYR A 352 46.06 -59.20 7.25
C TYR A 352 47.52 -59.54 7.59
N ASP A 353 47.89 -60.80 7.45
CA ASP A 353 49.27 -61.26 7.59
C ASP A 353 50.06 -60.94 6.31
N ASP A 354 51.28 -60.41 6.46
CA ASP A 354 52.14 -60.00 5.35
C ASP A 354 52.77 -61.20 4.63
N GLU A 355 52.72 -62.41 5.21
CA GLU A 355 53.45 -63.60 4.74
C GLU A 355 52.64 -64.57 3.84
N VAL A 356 51.32 -64.39 3.65
CA VAL A 356 50.47 -65.36 2.89
C VAL A 356 49.69 -64.70 1.74
N THR A 357 49.97 -65.15 0.51
CA THR A 357 49.42 -64.61 -0.76
C THR A 357 47.98 -65.01 -1.13
N ASP A 358 47.22 -65.68 -0.25
CA ASP A 358 45.82 -66.07 -0.51
C ASP A 358 44.83 -65.23 0.31
N LEU A 359 44.04 -64.40 -0.39
CA LEU A 359 43.20 -63.33 0.17
C LEU A 359 42.11 -63.76 1.19
N GLU A 360 41.72 -65.03 1.26
CA GLU A 360 40.65 -65.47 2.16
C GLU A 360 41.14 -66.19 3.43
N SER A 361 42.44 -66.58 3.47
CA SER A 361 43.06 -67.26 4.62
C SER A 361 44.14 -66.44 5.34
N ALA A 362 44.35 -65.18 4.94
CA ALA A 362 45.37 -64.28 5.50
C ALA A 362 44.84 -63.28 6.56
N LYS A 363 43.57 -63.39 6.99
CA LYS A 363 42.97 -62.44 7.95
C LYS A 363 43.42 -62.77 9.38
N LEU A 364 44.31 -61.95 9.95
CA LEU A 364 44.90 -62.18 11.27
C LEU A 364 43.92 -61.83 12.40
N ILE A 365 43.30 -60.65 12.32
CA ILE A 365 42.34 -60.18 13.32
C ILE A 365 41.28 -59.26 12.71
N SER A 366 40.05 -59.38 13.20
CA SER A 366 38.91 -58.53 12.80
C SER A 366 38.40 -57.78 14.01
N LEU A 367 38.67 -56.47 14.08
CA LEU A 367 38.21 -55.65 15.19
C LEU A 367 36.97 -54.86 14.77
N LYS A 368 35.91 -55.00 15.54
CA LYS A 368 34.66 -54.28 15.35
C LYS A 368 34.50 -53.22 16.42
N PHE A 369 34.44 -51.97 15.99
CA PHE A 369 34.22 -50.80 16.84
C PHE A 369 32.75 -50.43 16.83
N GLU A 370 32.10 -50.56 17.99
CA GLU A 370 30.70 -50.23 18.23
C GLU A 370 30.59 -49.02 19.15
N TYR A 371 29.64 -48.11 18.89
CA TYR A 371 29.47 -46.93 19.73
C TYR A 371 28.16 -47.00 20.52
N LEU A 372 28.27 -46.96 21.84
CA LEU A 372 27.15 -46.91 22.77
C LEU A 372 26.73 -45.46 22.96
N MET A 373 25.56 -45.12 22.41
CA MET A 373 25.15 -43.74 22.17
C MET A 373 24.80 -42.98 23.46
N GLN A 374 24.27 -43.69 24.47
CA GLN A 374 23.86 -43.08 25.73
C GLN A 374 24.99 -43.02 26.76
N LEU A 375 25.97 -43.93 26.65
CA LEU A 375 27.14 -43.98 27.52
C LEU A 375 28.32 -43.20 26.94
N ASN A 376 28.28 -42.83 25.65
CA ASN A 376 29.37 -42.16 24.93
C ASN A 376 30.70 -42.96 25.01
N ILE A 377 30.57 -44.29 24.86
CA ILE A 377 31.69 -45.24 24.94
C ILE A 377 31.80 -45.96 23.59
N ILE A 378 33.02 -46.22 23.15
CA ILE A 378 33.32 -47.10 22.03
C ILE A 378 33.76 -48.44 22.60
N CYS A 379 33.13 -49.52 22.16
CA CYS A 379 33.49 -50.88 22.50
C CYS A 379 34.20 -51.53 21.31
N VAL A 380 35.22 -52.34 21.59
CA VAL A 380 35.97 -53.09 20.59
C VAL A 380 35.77 -54.57 20.83
N GLY A 381 35.22 -55.28 19.84
CA GLY A 381 35.08 -56.72 19.86
C GLY A 381 35.95 -57.37 18.79
N ASN A 382 36.50 -58.56 19.07
CA ASN A 382 37.16 -59.38 18.06
C ASN A 382 36.14 -60.33 17.42
N GLU A 383 35.94 -60.22 16.11
CA GLU A 383 35.16 -61.19 15.32
C GLU A 383 36.07 -62.36 14.91
N ALA A 384 36.48 -63.19 15.88
CA ALA A 384 37.24 -64.41 15.58
C ALA A 384 36.30 -65.55 15.13
N SER A 385 36.68 -66.20 14.04
CA SER A 385 35.95 -67.32 13.43
C SER A 385 35.79 -68.51 14.39
N ASN A 386 34.58 -68.72 14.91
CA ASN A 386 33.91 -70.00 15.16
C ASN A 386 34.69 -71.21 15.73
N ILE A 387 35.75 -71.03 16.53
CA ILE A 387 36.38 -72.11 17.30
C ILE A 387 36.73 -71.59 18.70
N GLY A 388 36.12 -72.20 19.71
CA GLY A 388 36.01 -71.70 21.06
C GLY A 388 37.33 -71.33 21.75
N SER A 389 37.37 -70.12 22.29
CA SER A 389 37.83 -69.80 23.65
C SER A 389 37.53 -68.32 23.88
N GLU A 390 37.01 -68.01 25.07
CA GLU A 390 36.91 -66.65 25.62
C GLU A 390 38.33 -66.10 25.81
N ASN A 391 39.00 -65.74 24.71
CA ASN A 391 40.32 -65.13 24.75
C ASN A 391 40.14 -63.66 24.40
N ASP A 392 40.12 -62.82 25.44
CA ASP A 392 40.35 -61.39 25.31
C ASP A 392 41.80 -61.16 24.87
N ILE A 393 42.08 -61.35 23.58
CA ILE A 393 43.40 -61.09 22.95
C ILE A 393 43.84 -59.64 23.17
N LEU A 394 42.90 -58.75 23.49
CA LEU A 394 43.10 -57.32 23.70
C LEU A 394 43.04 -56.89 25.18
N SER A 395 42.85 -57.82 26.12
CA SER A 395 42.98 -57.53 27.55
C SER A 395 44.45 -57.30 27.93
N ASP A 396 44.72 -56.40 28.87
CA ASP A 396 46.07 -56.09 29.36
C ASP A 396 47.07 -55.62 28.28
N LEU A 397 46.59 -55.03 27.16
CA LEU A 397 47.47 -54.37 26.18
C LEU A 397 48.26 -53.22 26.83
N PHE A 398 47.67 -52.60 27.84
CA PHE A 398 48.31 -51.62 28.71
C PHE A 398 48.34 -52.16 30.15
N PRO A 399 49.38 -51.86 30.94
CA PRO A 399 49.44 -52.27 32.34
C PRO A 399 48.25 -51.69 33.11
N ASP A 400 47.61 -52.52 33.94
CA ASP A 400 46.43 -52.20 34.76
C ASP A 400 45.10 -52.00 33.99
N ASP A 401 45.03 -52.31 32.68
CA ASP A 401 43.78 -52.27 31.89
C ASP A 401 43.21 -53.67 31.67
N THR A 402 42.50 -54.15 32.69
CA THR A 402 41.85 -55.48 32.70
C THR A 402 40.61 -55.55 31.81
N GLY A 403 40.13 -54.41 31.26
CA GLY A 403 38.92 -54.38 30.46
C GLY A 403 37.64 -54.76 31.21
N LEU A 404 37.60 -54.57 32.54
CA LEU A 404 36.40 -54.83 33.36
C LEU A 404 35.78 -53.55 33.93
N GLU A 405 36.52 -52.43 33.90
CA GLU A 405 36.10 -51.17 34.50
C GLU A 405 35.68 -50.16 33.42
N LEU A 406 34.59 -49.42 33.70
CA LEU A 406 34.16 -48.32 32.83
C LEU A 406 35.10 -47.11 32.98
N PRO A 407 35.55 -46.48 31.88
CA PRO A 407 36.52 -45.36 31.91
C PRO A 407 36.09 -44.12 32.69
N HIS A 408 34.81 -43.98 33.02
CA HIS A 408 34.26 -42.79 33.65
C HIS A 408 33.45 -43.17 34.89
N GLN A 409 33.91 -42.71 36.05
CA GLN A 409 33.32 -42.99 37.35
C GLN A 409 31.87 -42.48 37.52
N VAL A 410 31.41 -41.60 36.63
CA VAL A 410 30.04 -41.06 36.63
C VAL A 410 28.99 -42.14 36.33
N TRP A 411 29.35 -43.17 35.55
CA TRP A 411 28.40 -44.25 35.19
C TRP A 411 28.45 -45.45 36.13
N ALA A 412 29.47 -45.55 36.99
CA ALA A 412 29.56 -46.56 38.04
C ALA A 412 28.40 -46.50 39.06
N TYR A 413 27.76 -45.32 39.22
CA TYR A 413 26.59 -45.15 40.07
C TYR A 413 25.26 -45.58 39.42
N CYS A 414 25.23 -45.78 38.09
CA CYS A 414 23.98 -45.96 37.33
C CYS A 414 23.76 -47.40 36.85
N LEU A 415 24.78 -48.26 36.89
CA LEU A 415 24.73 -49.65 36.43
C LEU A 415 25.31 -50.56 37.52
N HIS A 416 24.54 -51.57 37.93
CA HIS A 416 24.95 -52.57 38.91
C HIS A 416 24.85 -53.96 38.28
N VAL A 417 25.61 -54.23 37.20
CA VAL A 417 25.77 -55.56 36.60
C VAL A 417 27.10 -55.65 35.86
N ASP A 418 27.78 -56.79 36.03
CA ASP A 418 29.03 -57.20 35.37
C ASP A 418 28.85 -57.32 33.84
N VAL A 419 29.59 -56.51 33.09
CA VAL A 419 29.76 -56.64 31.63
C VAL A 419 31.22 -56.31 31.33
N TYR A 420 31.87 -57.15 30.51
CA TYR A 420 33.26 -57.00 30.10
C TYR A 420 33.39 -55.77 29.16
N PHE A 421 34.24 -54.82 29.51
CA PHE A 421 34.48 -53.54 28.83
C PHE A 421 35.97 -53.29 28.61
N ILE A 422 36.53 -53.70 27.48
CA ILE A 422 37.91 -53.33 27.12
C ILE A 422 37.97 -51.84 26.81
N CYS A 423 38.79 -51.11 27.58
CA CYS A 423 38.81 -49.67 27.63
C CYS A 423 40.07 -49.11 26.96
N LEU A 424 40.05 -48.93 25.64
CA LEU A 424 41.07 -48.11 24.97
C LEU A 424 40.79 -46.62 25.21
N TYR A 425 41.19 -46.13 26.39
CA TYR A 425 41.25 -44.71 26.71
C TYR A 425 42.67 -44.31 27.11
N VAL A 426 43.61 -44.43 26.16
CA VAL A 426 44.86 -43.69 26.21
C VAL A 426 45.11 -43.09 24.84
N GLN A 427 44.94 -41.77 24.79
CA GLN A 427 45.71 -40.82 23.98
C GLN A 427 46.63 -41.46 22.93
N LEU A 428 46.17 -41.47 21.66
CA LEU A 428 46.98 -41.72 20.46
C LEU A 428 48.05 -40.60 20.29
N SER A 429 49.00 -40.55 21.21
CA SER A 429 50.10 -39.57 21.22
C SER A 429 51.47 -40.22 21.42
N PHE A 430 51.55 -41.56 21.48
CA PHE A 430 52.82 -42.23 21.78
C PHE A 430 53.32 -43.26 20.77
N ILE A 431 52.60 -43.51 19.65
CA ILE A 431 53.11 -44.35 18.55
C ILE A 431 53.71 -43.51 17.41
N LEU A 432 53.52 -42.18 17.40
CA LEU A 432 54.08 -41.32 16.36
C LEU A 432 55.04 -40.30 16.96
N SER A 433 56.30 -40.38 16.53
CA SER A 433 57.28 -39.33 16.76
C SER A 433 56.70 -37.95 16.41
N PRO A 434 57.00 -36.87 17.17
CA PRO A 434 56.42 -35.54 16.98
C PRO A 434 56.62 -34.90 15.59
N LEU A 435 57.49 -35.50 14.77
CA LEU A 435 57.81 -35.04 13.42
C LEU A 435 56.75 -35.41 12.36
N HIS A 436 55.88 -36.39 12.60
CA HIS A 436 54.92 -36.86 11.59
C HIS A 436 53.57 -36.12 11.59
N LEU A 437 53.20 -35.44 12.69
CA LEU A 437 52.00 -34.59 12.74
C LEU A 437 52.14 -33.31 11.88
N TYR A 438 53.35 -32.82 11.70
CA TYR A 438 53.62 -31.62 10.89
C TYR A 438 53.39 -31.83 9.39
N ALA A 439 53.56 -33.07 8.89
CA ALA A 439 53.37 -33.37 7.46
C ALA A 439 51.88 -33.45 7.05
N ILE A 440 51.00 -33.91 7.95
CA ILE A 440 49.56 -34.05 7.68
C ILE A 440 48.85 -32.68 7.69
N CYS A 441 49.28 -31.75 8.56
CA CYS A 441 48.77 -30.37 8.53
C CYS A 441 49.11 -29.62 7.23
N PHE A 442 50.22 -29.95 6.57
CA PHE A 442 50.60 -29.28 5.32
C PHE A 442 49.77 -29.75 4.12
N TYR A 443 49.32 -31.00 4.10
CA TYR A 443 48.54 -31.55 2.98
C TYR A 443 47.06 -31.12 3.00
N LEU A 444 46.46 -30.92 4.18
CA LEU A 444 45.07 -30.47 4.28
C LEU A 444 44.89 -28.95 4.05
N TYR A 445 45.95 -28.14 4.25
CA TYR A 445 45.91 -26.70 3.97
C TYR A 445 46.38 -26.34 2.55
N GLY A 446 47.07 -27.24 1.84
CA GLY A 446 47.57 -27.01 0.48
C GLY A 446 46.50 -27.01 -0.61
N ASP A 447 45.43 -27.80 -0.45
CA ASP A 447 44.34 -27.91 -1.45
C ASP A 447 43.23 -26.86 -1.27
N ALA A 448 43.35 -25.96 -0.28
CA ALA A 448 42.44 -24.83 -0.09
C ALA A 448 42.91 -23.52 -0.76
N VAL A 449 44.07 -23.53 -1.44
CA VAL A 449 44.58 -22.41 -2.23
C VAL A 449 45.09 -22.91 -3.59
N SER A 450 44.15 -23.23 -4.49
CA SER A 450 44.27 -23.06 -5.95
C SER A 450 42.89 -23.04 -6.61
#